data_AF-A0A968JPW4-F1
#
_entry.id   AF-A0A968JPW4-F1
#
_cell.length_a   1.000
_cell.length_b   1.000
_cell.length_c   1.000
_cell.angle_alpha   90.00
_cell.angle_beta   90.00
_cell.angle_gamma   90.00
#
_symmetry.space_group_name_H-M   'P 1'
#
loop_
_entity.id
_entity.type
_entity.pdbx_description
1 polymer ?
#
loop_
_entity_poly.entity_id
_entity_poly.type
_entity_poly.pdbx_seq_one_letter_code
_entity_poly.pdbx_strand_id
1 'polypeptide(L)'
;MKNKRLNLSILFLFAFFFTGIQAQESINAAGGNASGAGGSVSWSSGQVTYQTNSGTTGSIAEGVQQPYEISVVTALDIAKGINLAVS
;
A
#
# COMPACT_ATOMS: atom_id res chain seq x y z
N MET A 1 -7.48 -7.16 -52.99
CA MET A 1 -6.13 -7.47 -52.42
C MET A 1 -5.60 -6.39 -51.48
N LYS A 2 -5.81 -5.10 -51.76
CA LYS A 2 -5.43 -3.96 -50.88
C LYS A 2 -5.90 -4.11 -49.42
N ASN A 3 -7.15 -4.52 -49.22
CA ASN A 3 -7.78 -4.63 -47.90
C ASN A 3 -7.16 -5.75 -47.05
N LYS A 4 -6.75 -6.86 -47.69
CA LYS A 4 -6.05 -7.96 -47.00
C LYS A 4 -4.65 -7.55 -46.57
N ARG A 5 -3.96 -6.73 -47.37
CA ARG A 5 -2.65 -6.15 -47.02
C ARG A 5 -2.79 -5.15 -45.87
N LEU A 6 -3.83 -4.30 -45.90
CA LEU A 6 -4.12 -3.36 -44.82
C LEU A 6 -4.42 -4.10 -43.49
N ASN A 7 -5.25 -5.14 -43.53
CA ASN A 7 -5.56 -5.95 -42.35
C ASN A 7 -4.31 -6.64 -41.79
N LEU A 8 -3.43 -7.14 -42.65
CA LEU A 8 -2.17 -7.75 -42.23
C LEU A 8 -1.22 -6.73 -41.60
N SER A 9 -1.13 -5.52 -42.16
CA SER A 9 -0.35 -4.43 -41.58
C SER A 9 -0.87 -4.02 -40.20
N ILE A 10 -2.19 -3.96 -40.01
CA ILE A 10 -2.81 -3.65 -38.71
C ILE A 10 -2.46 -4.75 -37.68
N LEU A 11 -2.54 -6.03 -38.07
CA LEU A 11 -2.18 -7.14 -37.19
C LEU A 11 -0.72 -7.08 -36.73
N PHE A 12 0.21 -6.76 -37.64
CA PHE A 12 1.62 -6.61 -37.29
C PHE A 12 1.88 -5.42 -36.37
N LEU A 13 1.18 -4.30 -36.57
CA LEU A 13 1.27 -3.13 -35.68
C LEU A 13 0.81 -3.45 -34.26
N PHE A 14 -0.31 -4.17 -34.11
CA PHE A 14 -0.79 -4.59 -32.79
C PHE A 14 0.14 -5.59 -32.11
N ALA A 15 0.73 -6.54 -32.85
CA ALA A 15 1.63 -7.54 -32.27
C ALA A 15 2.92 -6.92 -31.68
N PHE A 16 3.42 -5.82 -32.25
CA PHE A 16 4.63 -5.14 -31.77
C PHE A 16 4.37 -4.10 -30.67
N PHE A 17 3.13 -3.63 -30.47
CA PHE A 17 2.83 -2.58 -29.51
C PHE A 17 2.76 -3.05 -28.04
N PHE A 18 2.67 -4.37 -27.79
CA PHE A 18 2.51 -4.91 -26.43
C PHE A 18 3.81 -5.32 -25.73
N THR A 19 4.98 -5.07 -26.33
CA THR A 19 6.27 -5.43 -25.71
C THR A 19 6.71 -4.36 -24.71
N GLY A 20 6.15 -4.37 -23.51
CA GLY A 20 6.66 -3.50 -22.44
C GLY A 20 5.60 -2.99 -21.47
N ILE A 21 4.68 -3.84 -21.01
CA ILE A 21 3.84 -3.48 -19.86
C ILE A 21 4.73 -3.48 -18.62
N GLN A 22 5.20 -2.30 -18.23
CA GLN A 22 5.86 -2.09 -16.95
C GLN A 22 4.77 -2.15 -15.87
N ALA A 23 4.71 -3.25 -15.14
CA ALA A 23 3.86 -3.32 -13.95
C ALA A 23 4.50 -2.49 -12.83
N GLN A 24 3.67 -1.97 -11.93
CA GLN A 24 4.18 -1.32 -10.72
C GLN A 24 4.97 -2.36 -9.90
N GLU A 25 6.26 -2.11 -9.69
CA GLU A 25 7.05 -2.85 -8.71
C GLU A 25 6.92 -2.19 -7.35
N SER A 26 6.65 -2.99 -6.32
CA SER A 26 6.57 -2.55 -4.93
C SER A 26 7.69 -3.16 -4.09
N ILE A 27 8.27 -2.36 -3.20
CA ILE A 27 9.19 -2.84 -2.17
C ILE A 27 8.35 -3.50 -1.08
N ASN A 28 8.09 -4.79 -1.24
CA ASN A 28 7.28 -5.58 -0.30
C ASN A 28 8.10 -5.89 0.95
N ALA A 29 7.58 -5.50 2.11
CA ALA A 29 8.14 -5.90 3.41
C ALA A 29 7.54 -7.22 3.91
N ALA A 30 6.30 -7.51 3.53
CA ALA A 30 5.64 -8.77 3.81
C ALA A 30 4.69 -9.15 2.66
N GLY A 31 4.30 -10.42 2.60
CA GLY A 31 3.31 -10.90 1.65
C GLY A 31 3.03 -12.39 1.83
N GLY A 32 2.01 -12.89 1.15
CA GLY A 32 1.63 -14.29 1.20
C GLY A 32 0.36 -14.61 0.42
N ASN A 33 -0.06 -15.86 0.53
CA ASN A 33 -1.30 -16.35 -0.06
C ASN A 33 -2.26 -16.73 1.05
N ALA A 34 -3.48 -16.19 1.01
CA ALA A 34 -4.58 -16.62 1.87
C ALA A 34 -5.56 -17.45 1.04
N SER A 35 -6.06 -18.55 1.61
CA SER A 35 -7.06 -19.41 0.98
C SER A 35 -8.20 -19.72 1.94
N GLY A 36 -9.41 -19.84 1.41
CA GLY A 36 -10.60 -20.18 2.17
C GLY A 36 -11.72 -20.68 1.26
N ALA A 37 -12.89 -20.95 1.84
CA ALA A 37 -14.03 -21.48 1.07
C ALA A 37 -14.50 -20.55 -0.07
N GLY A 38 -14.18 -19.25 0.01
CA GLY A 38 -14.45 -18.24 -1.01
C GLY A 38 -13.37 -18.10 -2.09
N GLY A 39 -12.30 -18.89 -2.06
CA GLY A 39 -11.19 -18.83 -3.02
C GLY A 39 -9.86 -18.45 -2.38
N SER A 40 -8.90 -18.07 -3.22
CA SER A 40 -7.53 -17.72 -2.82
C SER A 40 -7.17 -16.32 -3.26
N VAL A 41 -6.43 -15.60 -2.42
CA VAL A 41 -5.92 -14.25 -2.69
C VAL A 41 -4.44 -14.19 -2.34
N SER A 42 -3.66 -13.56 -3.21
CA SER A 42 -2.28 -13.18 -2.92
C SER A 42 -2.24 -11.74 -2.45
N TRP A 43 -1.49 -11.46 -1.39
CA TRP A 43 -1.37 -10.13 -0.81
C TRP A 43 0.10 -9.76 -0.57
N SER A 44 0.36 -8.47 -0.59
CA SER A 44 1.64 -7.87 -0.25
C SER A 44 1.44 -6.61 0.59
N SER A 45 2.36 -6.37 1.51
CA SER A 45 2.46 -5.15 2.32
C SER A 45 3.83 -4.53 2.07
N GLY A 46 3.86 -3.29 1.58
CA GLY A 46 5.09 -2.56 1.30
C GLY A 46 5.54 -1.72 2.48
N GLN A 47 6.83 -1.75 2.81
CA GLN A 47 7.44 -0.84 3.79
C GLN A 47 8.80 -0.40 3.26
N VAL A 48 8.88 0.85 2.81
CA VAL A 48 10.09 1.41 2.18
C VAL A 48 11.18 1.69 3.21
N THR A 49 10.79 2.00 4.44
CA THR A 49 11.68 2.25 5.57
C THR A 49 11.07 1.67 6.85
N TYR A 50 11.87 1.05 7.71
CA TYR A 50 11.37 0.35 8.92
C TYR A 50 12.17 0.67 10.18
N GLN A 51 13.14 1.57 10.07
CA GLN A 51 14.00 1.90 11.18
C GLN A 51 13.24 2.78 12.17
N THR A 52 13.27 2.40 13.44
CA THR A 52 12.86 3.29 14.52
C THR A 52 14.10 3.88 15.15
N ASN A 53 14.28 5.18 15.00
CA ASN A 53 15.37 5.94 15.60
C ASN A 53 14.87 6.55 16.91
N SER A 54 15.52 6.24 18.02
CA SER A 54 15.17 6.77 19.35
C SER A 54 16.25 7.71 19.84
N GLY A 55 15.84 8.90 20.30
CA GLY A 55 16.71 9.90 20.91
C GLY A 55 16.13 10.43 22.22
N THR A 56 16.86 11.31 22.90
CA THR A 56 16.48 11.83 24.23
C THR A 56 15.15 12.58 24.24
N THR A 57 14.74 13.15 23.10
CA THR A 57 13.52 13.97 22.97
C THR A 57 12.37 13.25 22.28
N GLY A 58 12.52 11.99 21.88
CA GLY A 58 11.46 11.21 21.23
C GLY A 58 11.98 10.13 20.29
N SER A 59 11.05 9.46 19.61
CA SER A 59 11.34 8.44 18.60
C SER A 59 10.69 8.76 17.27
N ILE A 60 11.36 8.38 16.18
CA ILE A 60 10.87 8.49 14.82
C ILE A 60 10.85 7.08 14.24
N ALA A 61 9.66 6.60 13.90
CA ALA A 61 9.46 5.33 13.19
C ALA A 61 9.32 5.62 11.69
N GLU A 62 10.33 5.28 10.91
CA GLU A 62 10.31 5.47 9.47
C GLU A 62 9.33 4.48 8.81
N GLY A 63 8.66 4.94 7.74
CA GLY A 63 7.78 4.13 6.88
C GLY A 63 6.45 3.71 7.52
N VAL A 64 6.19 4.16 8.75
CA VAL A 64 4.85 4.15 9.35
C VAL A 64 4.17 5.48 8.99
N GLN A 65 3.14 5.46 8.13
CA GLN A 65 2.22 6.60 8.09
C GLN A 65 1.44 6.58 9.41
N GLN A 66 1.82 7.43 10.36
CA GLN A 66 1.02 7.63 11.57
C GLN A 66 -0.08 8.64 11.26
N PRO A 67 -1.37 8.21 11.22
CA PRO A 67 -2.46 9.17 11.20
C PRO A 67 -2.45 9.94 12.52
N TYR A 68 -2.28 11.26 12.44
CA TYR A 68 -2.42 12.13 13.60
C TYR A 68 -3.92 12.39 13.82
N GLU A 69 -4.51 11.69 14.79
CA GLU A 69 -5.90 11.94 15.19
C GLU A 69 -5.94 13.07 16.22
N ILE A 70 -6.42 14.23 15.80
CA ILE A 70 -6.76 15.32 16.72
C ILE A 70 -8.16 15.05 17.27
N SER A 71 -8.23 14.33 18.38
CA SER A 71 -9.49 14.20 19.12
C SER A 71 -9.74 15.50 19.89
N VAL A 72 -10.82 16.20 19.55
CA VAL A 72 -11.31 17.29 20.41
C VAL A 72 -11.83 16.63 21.68
N VAL A 73 -11.21 16.94 22.82
CA VAL A 73 -11.67 16.48 24.14
C VAL A 73 -13.03 17.13 24.43
N THR A 74 -14.09 16.50 23.95
CA THR A 74 -15.49 16.94 24.15
C THR A 74 -16.07 16.41 25.47
N ALA A 75 -15.36 15.51 26.16
CA ALA A 75 -15.85 14.82 27.35
C ALA A 75 -15.06 15.20 28.63
N LEU A 76 -14.88 16.49 28.89
CA LEU A 76 -14.32 16.95 30.18
C LEU A 76 -15.38 17.07 31.29
N ASP A 77 -16.68 17.07 30.96
CA ASP A 77 -17.71 17.25 31.99
C ASP A 77 -18.14 15.93 32.67
N ILE A 78 -17.90 14.77 32.03
CA ILE A 78 -18.36 13.45 32.53
C ILE A 78 -17.22 12.58 33.10
N ALA A 79 -15.94 12.91 32.84
CA ALA A 79 -14.80 12.05 33.17
C ALA A 79 -13.95 12.51 34.38
N LYS A 80 -14.56 13.05 35.45
CA LYS A 80 -13.84 13.51 36.67
C LYS A 80 -13.12 12.43 37.49
N GLY A 81 -13.15 11.16 37.09
CA GLY A 81 -12.62 10.04 37.87
C GLY A 81 -11.66 9.10 37.13
N ILE A 82 -11.29 9.38 35.88
CA ILE A 82 -10.41 8.49 35.11
C ILE A 82 -8.98 9.04 35.15
N ASN A 83 -8.12 8.40 35.94
CA ASN A 83 -6.68 8.64 35.90
C ASN A 83 -6.05 7.75 34.83
N LEU A 84 -5.57 8.36 33.75
CA LEU A 84 -4.74 7.68 32.76
C LEU A 84 -3.28 7.76 33.22
N ALA A 85 -2.75 6.64 33.70
CA ALA A 85 -1.33 6.49 33.96
C ALA A 85 -0.64 6.08 32.65
N VAL A 86 0.29 6.91 32.18
CA VAL A 86 1.22 6.54 31.11
C VAL A 86 2.48 6.01 31.80
N SER A 87 2.89 4.80 31.41
CA SER A 87 4.14 4.19 31.86
C SER A 87 5.35 4.72 31.10
#